data_AF-A0A9E5JH94-F1
#
_entry.id   AF-A0A9E5JH94-F1
#
_cell.length_a   1.000
_cell.length_b   1.000
_cell.length_c   1.000
_cell.angle_alpha   90.00
_cell.angle_beta   90.00
_cell.angle_gamma   90.00
#
_symmetry.space_group_name_H-M   'P 1'
#
loop_
_entity.id
_entity.type
_entity.pdbx_description
1 polymer ?
#
loop_
_entity_poly.entity_id
_entity_poly.type
_entity_poly.pdbx_seq_one_letter_code
_entity_poly.pdbx_strand_id
1 'polypeptide(L)'
;MAVFAKWDDLRALAADCTDSGRTISAGAFDAPSPHARQVIGIGLNYREHAKETGAPIPDSPLTFTKFPSSINKPFGDIPVGVPTCDWEVELVLVIGTGGRNIVPGSAWDSVAGICVGQDISDRLL
;
A
#
# COMPACT_ATOMS: atom_id res chain seq x y z
N MET A 1 -0.74 -1.07 -16.08
CA MET A 1 0.69 -1.23 -15.73
C MET A 1 1.03 -2.69 -15.58
N ALA A 2 1.83 -3.23 -16.52
CA ALA A 2 2.19 -4.66 -16.58
C ALA A 2 3.47 -5.01 -15.78
N VAL A 3 4.08 -4.04 -15.09
CA VAL A 3 5.42 -4.17 -14.51
C VAL A 3 5.51 -5.20 -13.40
N PHE A 4 4.54 -5.25 -12.48
CA PHE A 4 4.55 -6.22 -11.38
C PHE A 4 4.31 -7.66 -11.88
N ALA A 5 3.57 -7.84 -12.97
CA ALA A 5 3.38 -9.16 -13.58
C ALA A 5 4.66 -9.71 -14.25
N LYS A 6 5.66 -8.84 -14.49
CA LYS A 6 6.97 -9.17 -15.06
C LYS A 6 8.09 -8.61 -14.17
N TRP A 7 7.91 -8.73 -12.85
CA TRP A 7 8.79 -8.07 -11.89
C TRP A 7 10.26 -8.50 -12.04
N ASP A 8 10.51 -9.79 -12.23
CA ASP A 8 11.88 -10.30 -12.41
C ASP A 8 12.52 -9.83 -13.72
N ASP A 9 11.76 -9.82 -14.83
CA ASP A 9 12.23 -9.27 -16.11
C ASP A 9 12.60 -7.78 -15.97
N LEU A 10 11.77 -7.01 -15.26
CA LEU A 10 12.04 -5.59 -15.01
C LEU A 10 13.29 -5.40 -14.16
N ARG A 11 13.48 -6.21 -13.10
CA ARG A 11 14.68 -6.11 -12.26
C ARG A 11 15.94 -6.45 -13.04
N ALA A 12 15.89 -7.48 -13.90
CA ALA A 12 16.99 -7.82 -14.78
C ALA A 12 17.32 -6.68 -15.74
N LEU A 13 16.31 -6.11 -16.40
CA LEU A 13 16.49 -4.94 -17.28
C LEU A 13 17.06 -3.73 -16.53
N ALA A 14 16.56 -3.45 -15.33
CA ALA A 14 16.96 -2.30 -14.53
C ALA A 14 18.42 -2.41 -14.04
N ALA A 15 18.93 -3.63 -13.83
CA ALA A 15 20.32 -3.85 -13.40
C ALA A 15 21.34 -3.36 -14.43
N ASP A 16 20.98 -3.37 -15.72
CA ASP A 16 21.84 -2.92 -16.83
C ASP A 16 21.52 -1.49 -17.29
N CYS A 17 20.57 -0.81 -16.65
CA CYS A 17 20.15 0.53 -17.06
C CYS A 17 21.16 1.60 -16.59
N THR A 18 21.81 2.26 -17.55
CA THR A 18 22.80 3.32 -17.28
C THR A 18 22.29 4.73 -17.54
N ASP A 19 21.02 4.89 -17.93
CA ASP A 19 20.43 6.20 -18.19
C ASP A 19 20.39 7.07 -16.94
N SER A 20 20.77 8.34 -17.06
CA SER A 20 20.71 9.31 -15.95
C SER A 20 19.29 9.78 -15.62
N GLY A 21 18.30 9.36 -16.42
CA GLY A 21 16.91 9.77 -16.29
C GLY A 21 16.69 11.26 -16.51
N ARG A 22 15.55 11.76 -16.01
CA ARG A 22 15.18 13.18 -16.01
C ARG A 22 14.58 13.55 -14.67
N THR A 23 14.77 14.79 -14.24
CA THR A 23 14.07 15.32 -13.07
C THR A 23 12.58 15.41 -13.36
N ILE A 24 11.78 14.93 -12.40
CA ILE A 24 10.33 15.03 -12.41
C ILE A 24 9.87 15.69 -11.11
N SER A 25 8.88 16.56 -11.19
CA SER A 25 8.32 17.21 -10.01
C SER A 25 7.50 16.20 -9.20
N ALA A 26 7.51 16.36 -7.87
CA ALA A 26 6.76 15.45 -7.00
C ALA A 26 5.25 15.44 -7.34
N GLY A 27 4.68 16.58 -7.72
CA GLY A 27 3.28 16.69 -8.14
C GLY A 27 2.92 15.92 -9.41
N ALA A 28 3.91 15.46 -10.18
CA ALA A 28 3.72 14.59 -11.34
C ALA A 28 3.72 13.09 -10.99
N PHE A 29 3.98 12.72 -9.73
CA PHE A 29 3.92 11.33 -9.30
C PHE A 29 2.48 10.81 -9.29
N ASP A 30 2.34 9.56 -9.71
CA ASP A 30 1.15 8.74 -9.47
C ASP A 30 1.42 7.77 -8.30
N ALA A 31 0.40 7.05 -7.84
CA ALA A 31 0.59 5.95 -6.91
C ALA A 31 1.54 4.89 -7.51
N PRO A 32 2.44 4.26 -6.73
CA PRO A 32 3.31 3.20 -7.25
C PRO A 32 2.56 2.00 -7.83
N SER A 33 1.33 1.75 -7.36
CA SER A 33 0.43 0.70 -7.86
C SER A 33 -1.00 1.23 -8.01
N PRO A 34 -1.30 2.02 -9.07
CA PRO A 34 -2.57 2.73 -9.19
C PRO A 34 -3.75 1.83 -9.62
N HIS A 35 -3.45 0.60 -10.05
CA HIS A 35 -4.44 -0.37 -10.54
C HIS A 35 -4.25 -1.74 -9.88
N ALA A 36 -4.04 -1.74 -8.56
CA ALA A 36 -3.91 -2.96 -7.79
C ALA A 36 -5.16 -3.86 -7.95
N ARG A 37 -4.96 -5.15 -8.20
CA ARG A 37 -6.07 -6.11 -8.36
C ARG A 37 -6.76 -6.42 -7.03
N GLN A 38 -6.00 -6.38 -5.94
CA GLN A 38 -6.42 -6.60 -4.57
C GLN A 38 -5.67 -5.60 -3.71
N VAL A 39 -6.38 -4.99 -2.77
CA VAL A 39 -5.82 -4.07 -1.77
C VAL A 39 -6.29 -4.57 -0.42
N ILE A 40 -5.35 -4.87 0.46
CA ILE A 40 -5.61 -5.52 1.74
C ILE A 40 -5.17 -4.56 2.85
N GLY A 41 -6.11 -4.14 3.67
CA GLY A 41 -5.86 -3.33 4.88
C GLY A 41 -5.79 -4.22 6.11
N ILE A 42 -4.97 -3.83 7.08
CA ILE A 42 -4.79 -4.55 8.35
C ILE A 42 -5.11 -3.60 9.50
N GLY A 43 -6.23 -3.84 10.17
CA GLY A 43 -6.66 -3.04 11.32
C GLY A 43 -5.97 -3.47 12.61
N LEU A 44 -5.87 -2.55 13.56
CA LEU A 44 -5.36 -2.80 14.92
C LEU A 44 -3.98 -3.48 14.95
N ASN A 45 -3.11 -3.17 13.99
CA ASN A 45 -1.80 -3.78 13.85
C ASN A 45 -0.68 -3.08 14.67
N TYR A 46 -1.05 -2.05 15.43
CA TYR A 46 -0.21 -1.39 16.42
C TYR A 46 -0.86 -1.51 17.79
N ARG A 47 -0.13 -2.06 18.77
CA ARG A 47 -0.68 -2.34 20.11
C ARG A 47 -1.19 -1.09 20.83
N GLU A 48 -0.54 0.05 20.64
CA GLU A 48 -0.99 1.31 21.24
C GLU A 48 -2.29 1.80 20.60
N HIS A 49 -2.43 1.69 19.28
CA HIS A 49 -3.66 2.04 18.59
C HIS A 49 -4.87 1.18 19.03
N ALA A 50 -4.64 -0.12 19.30
CA ALA A 50 -5.67 -0.98 19.88
C ALA A 50 -6.10 -0.52 21.29
N LYS A 51 -5.16 -0.03 22.11
CA LYS A 51 -5.49 0.52 23.44
C LYS A 51 -6.26 1.84 23.33
N GLU A 52 -5.88 2.72 22.40
CA GLU A 52 -6.54 4.02 22.16
C GLU A 52 -8.03 3.85 21.83
N THR A 53 -8.35 2.83 21.02
CA THR A 53 -9.73 2.53 20.62
C THR A 53 -10.50 1.71 21.66
N GLY A 54 -9.83 1.22 22.71
CA GLY A 54 -10.41 0.30 23.70
C GLY A 54 -10.73 -1.09 23.13
N ALA A 55 -10.21 -1.42 21.94
CA ALA A 55 -10.46 -2.69 21.27
C ALA A 55 -9.57 -3.80 21.85
N PRO A 56 -10.05 -5.06 21.90
CA PRO A 56 -9.20 -6.19 22.24
C PRO A 56 -8.11 -6.36 21.17
N ILE A 57 -6.91 -6.74 21.58
CA ILE A 57 -5.83 -7.07 20.65
C ILE A 57 -6.23 -8.33 19.89
N PRO A 58 -6.25 -8.32 18.54
CA PRO A 58 -6.73 -9.45 17.77
C PRO A 58 -5.69 -10.61 17.77
N ASP A 59 -6.18 -11.85 17.83
CA ASP A 59 -5.35 -13.07 17.78
C ASP A 59 -4.85 -13.42 16.36
N SER A 60 -5.42 -12.78 15.35
CA SER A 60 -5.05 -12.90 13.94
C SER A 60 -5.23 -11.56 13.23
N PRO A 61 -4.51 -11.26 12.13
CA PRO A 61 -4.62 -9.98 11.43
C PRO A 61 -6.07 -9.62 11.06
N LEU A 62 -6.56 -8.48 11.56
CA LEU A 62 -7.89 -7.98 11.22
C LEU A 62 -7.87 -7.46 9.78
N THR A 63 -8.33 -8.28 8.85
CA THR A 63 -8.14 -8.05 7.42
C THR A 63 -9.40 -7.46 6.79
N PHE A 64 -9.25 -6.37 6.04
CA PHE A 64 -10.30 -5.75 5.24
C PHE A 64 -9.76 -5.28 3.88
N THR A 65 -10.58 -4.57 3.10
CA THR A 65 -10.15 -4.01 1.81
C THR A 65 -10.50 -2.54 1.72
N LYS A 66 -9.58 -1.76 1.12
CA LYS A 66 -9.90 -0.48 0.50
C LYS A 66 -10.04 -0.74 -0.99
N PHE A 67 -11.22 -0.54 -1.57
CA PHE A 67 -11.43 -0.90 -2.98
C PHE A 67 -10.42 -0.18 -3.89
N PRO A 68 -9.87 -0.84 -4.94
CA PRO A 68 -8.87 -0.23 -5.81
C PRO A 68 -9.26 1.12 -6.41
N SER A 69 -10.56 1.38 -6.58
CA SER A 69 -11.10 2.67 -7.02
C SER A 69 -10.84 3.84 -6.06
N SER A 70 -10.43 3.58 -4.81
CA SER A 70 -10.08 4.61 -3.83
C SER A 70 -8.59 4.98 -3.84
N ILE A 71 -7.74 4.30 -4.65
CA ILE A 71 -6.32 4.65 -4.74
C ILE A 71 -6.20 6.02 -5.41
N ASN A 72 -5.45 6.92 -4.76
CA ASN A 72 -5.20 8.26 -5.25
C ASN A 72 -3.69 8.50 -5.37
N LYS A 73 -3.30 9.50 -6.15
CA LYS A 73 -1.91 9.95 -6.26
C LYS A 73 -1.46 10.66 -4.96
N PRO A 74 -0.15 10.71 -4.65
CA PRO A 74 0.35 11.27 -3.38
C PRO A 74 -0.04 12.73 -3.10
N PHE A 75 -0.26 13.52 -4.15
CA PHE A 75 -0.67 14.94 -4.07
C PHE A 75 -2.06 15.16 -4.68
N GLY A 76 -2.90 14.14 -4.66
CA GLY A 76 -4.28 14.22 -5.13
C GLY A 76 -5.18 14.81 -4.05
N ASP A 77 -6.18 15.58 -4.47
CA ASP A 77 -7.17 16.11 -3.54
C ASP A 77 -7.97 14.96 -2.92
N ILE A 78 -8.25 15.08 -1.62
CA ILE A 78 -9.13 14.19 -0.88
C ILE A 78 -10.39 15.00 -0.56
N PRO A 79 -11.53 14.73 -1.21
CA PRO A 79 -12.77 15.44 -0.91
C PRO A 79 -13.28 15.01 0.47
N VAL A 80 -13.03 15.84 1.48
CA VAL A 80 -13.51 15.60 2.86
C VAL A 80 -14.95 16.11 2.97
N GLY A 81 -15.91 15.19 2.87
CA GLY A 81 -17.34 15.50 2.94
C GLY A 81 -17.97 15.43 4.32
N VAL A 82 -17.24 14.97 5.34
CA VAL A 82 -17.77 14.67 6.68
C VAL A 82 -16.80 15.11 7.78
N PRO A 83 -17.29 15.51 8.97
CA PRO A 83 -16.43 15.92 10.09
C PRO A 83 -15.69 14.77 10.77
N THR A 84 -16.12 13.53 10.52
CA THR A 84 -15.56 12.29 11.08
C THR A 84 -14.54 11.63 10.16
N CYS A 85 -14.11 12.32 9.11
CA CYS A 85 -13.00 11.88 8.27
C CYS A 85 -11.71 11.95 9.08
N ASP A 86 -10.97 10.85 9.10
CA ASP A 86 -9.77 10.68 9.91
C ASP A 86 -8.61 10.15 9.07
N TRP A 87 -7.39 10.37 9.57
CA TRP A 87 -6.15 9.96 8.92
C TRP A 87 -5.51 8.77 9.64
N GLU A 88 -4.79 7.95 8.89
CA GLU A 88 -4.01 6.82 9.41
C GLU A 88 -2.79 6.62 8.52
N VAL A 89 -1.61 6.98 9.01
CA VAL A 89 -0.37 6.77 8.26
C VAL A 89 0.05 5.31 8.34
N GLU A 90 0.27 4.69 7.20
CA GLU A 90 0.53 3.25 7.11
C GLU A 90 1.74 2.93 6.24
N LEU A 91 2.45 1.86 6.60
CA LEU A 91 3.44 1.23 5.72
C LEU A 91 2.72 0.37 4.68
N VAL A 92 2.87 0.71 3.40
CA VAL A 92 2.26 -0.04 2.31
C VAL A 92 3.30 -0.94 1.65
N LEU A 93 2.97 -2.22 1.49
CA LEU A 93 3.77 -3.18 0.75
C LEU A 93 3.15 -3.39 -0.63
N VAL A 94 3.96 -3.28 -1.69
CA VAL A 94 3.56 -3.62 -3.05
C VAL A 94 4.08 -5.01 -3.38
N ILE A 95 3.19 -5.93 -3.71
CA ILE A 95 3.56 -7.32 -4.04
C ILE A 95 3.98 -7.41 -5.50
N GLY A 96 5.19 -7.92 -5.74
CA GLY A 96 5.71 -8.21 -7.08
C GLY A 96 5.35 -9.63 -7.50
N THR A 97 5.78 -10.61 -6.71
CA THR A 97 5.55 -12.03 -6.96
C THR A 97 4.51 -12.58 -5.99
N GLY A 98 3.33 -12.92 -6.51
CA GLY A 98 2.26 -13.48 -5.69
C GLY A 98 2.41 -14.99 -5.43
N GLY A 99 1.52 -15.54 -4.61
CA GLY A 99 1.50 -16.96 -4.30
C GLY A 99 0.43 -17.34 -3.28
N ARG A 100 0.34 -18.62 -2.95
CA ARG A 100 -0.47 -19.14 -1.84
C ARG A 100 0.46 -19.89 -0.90
N ASN A 101 0.18 -19.84 0.40
CA ASN A 101 0.97 -20.52 1.44
C ASN A 101 2.46 -20.12 1.41
N ILE A 102 2.74 -18.83 1.18
CA ILE A 102 4.10 -18.29 1.22
C ILE A 102 4.64 -18.48 2.64
N VAL A 103 5.83 -19.06 2.76
CA VAL A 103 6.46 -19.31 4.05
C VAL A 103 6.88 -17.96 4.67
N PRO A 104 6.61 -17.70 5.96
CA PRO A 104 6.95 -16.41 6.59
C PRO A 104 8.42 -15.99 6.42
N GLY A 105 9.35 -16.95 6.47
CA GLY A 105 10.78 -16.68 6.34
C GLY A 105 11.22 -16.19 4.94
N SER A 106 10.40 -16.39 3.90
CA SER A 106 10.66 -15.94 2.53
C SER A 106 9.65 -14.91 2.04
N ALA A 107 8.81 -14.36 2.93
CA ALA A 107 7.72 -13.46 2.54
C ALA A 107 8.24 -12.18 1.87
N TRP A 108 9.40 -11.68 2.29
CA TRP A 108 10.02 -10.48 1.70
C TRP A 108 10.43 -10.67 0.24
N ASP A 109 10.70 -11.89 -0.22
CA ASP A 109 11.05 -12.17 -1.62
C ASP A 109 9.86 -11.88 -2.56
N SER A 110 8.64 -11.84 -2.03
CA SER A 110 7.41 -11.52 -2.76
C SER A 110 7.17 -10.01 -2.90
N VAL A 111 7.87 -9.18 -2.13
CA VAL A 111 7.64 -7.73 -2.06
C VAL A 111 8.46 -7.03 -3.15
N ALA A 112 7.77 -6.29 -4.03
CA ALA A 112 8.42 -5.44 -5.03
C ALA A 112 9.02 -4.18 -4.41
N GLY A 113 8.34 -3.62 -3.41
CA GLY A 113 8.81 -2.45 -2.70
C GLY A 113 7.83 -2.01 -1.61
N ILE A 114 8.22 -0.96 -0.90
CA ILE A 114 7.43 -0.32 0.14
C ILE A 114 7.17 1.14 -0.21
N CYS A 115 6.04 1.67 0.23
CA CYS A 115 5.73 3.09 0.16
C CYS A 115 4.91 3.54 1.37
N VAL A 116 4.72 4.84 1.51
CA VAL A 116 3.84 5.42 2.52
C VAL A 116 2.43 5.49 1.97
N GLY A 117 1.43 5.18 2.80
CA GLY A 117 0.02 5.32 2.49
C GLY A 117 -0.76 6.03 3.58
N GLN A 118 -1.96 6.48 3.22
CA GLN A 118 -2.96 7.01 4.14
C GLN A 118 -4.22 6.14 4.04
N ASP A 119 -4.62 5.52 5.15
CA ASP A 119 -5.91 4.83 5.28
C ASP A 119 -7.00 5.82 5.70
N ILE A 120 -7.35 6.72 4.77
CA ILE A 120 -8.40 7.71 5.01
C ILE A 120 -9.73 7.00 5.26
N SER A 121 -10.34 7.36 6.39
CA SER A 121 -11.47 6.63 6.96
C SER A 121 -12.58 7.59 7.40
N ASP A 122 -13.83 7.31 7.02
CA ASP A 122 -15.00 7.93 7.65
C ASP A 122 -15.38 7.11 8.87
N ARG A 123 -15.27 7.68 10.07
CA ARG A 123 -15.51 6.96 11.33
C ARG A 123 -16.99 6.70 11.64
N LEU A 124 -17.93 7.20 10.82
CA LEU A 124 -19.37 6.96 11.01
C LEU A 124 -19.95 5.81 10.18
N LEU A 125 -19.28 5.42 9.09
CA LEU A 125 -19.71 4.36 8.18
C LEU A 125 -18.99 3.04 8.48
#